data_AF-A0A6G0MT78-F1
#
_entry.id   AF-A0A6G0MT78-F1
#
_cell.length_a   1.000
_cell.length_b   1.000
_cell.length_c   1.000
_cell.angle_alpha   90.00
_cell.angle_beta   90.00
_cell.angle_gamma   90.00
#
_symmetry.space_group_name_H-M   'P 1'
#
loop_
_entity.id
_entity.type
_entity.pdbx_description
1 polymer ?
#
loop_
_entity_poly.entity_id
_entity_poly.type
_entity_poly.pdbx_seq_one_letter_code
_entity_poly.pdbx_strand_id
1 'polypeptide(L)'
;MFKKRDAAPAQGCLDCKGTHWVSDCPSATDEQKKAAREAFKERMDRRRDAEASKMKRVFGDGEDLAPMHVAFNGVVTMPYFPDNGTKYNVIPRRIVEELQQACPDVKVERLRKPIDGKAVGGAIVSCVESIRLDLELSTPAGKVRMRKVTCIITEAEEDEFLLDRLTLKALGIDVEGQLSALANKEIVDFDPFESETPMSFDPPDKKKIIARLCELINEAVANGFPAERKRELFEVVMR
;
A
#
# COMPACT_ATOMS: atom_id res chain seq x y z
N MET A 1 1.62 -33.11 -8.01
CA MET A 1 0.31 -32.57 -8.41
C MET A 1 0.54 -31.60 -9.56
N PHE A 2 0.24 -31.99 -10.80
CA PHE A 2 0.49 -31.16 -11.99
C PHE A 2 -0.52 -30.02 -12.05
N LYS A 3 -0.05 -28.76 -12.03
CA LYS A 3 -0.89 -27.58 -12.26
C LYS A 3 -1.58 -27.73 -13.62
N LYS A 4 -2.92 -27.76 -13.65
CA LYS A 4 -3.67 -27.70 -14.90
C LYS A 4 -3.29 -26.40 -15.62
N ARG A 5 -2.67 -26.51 -16.81
CA ARG A 5 -2.47 -25.36 -17.72
C ARG A 5 -3.84 -24.77 -18.04
N ASP A 6 -3.98 -23.46 -17.96
CA ASP A 6 -5.19 -22.77 -18.39
C ASP A 6 -5.51 -23.14 -19.86
N ALA A 7 -6.81 -23.23 -20.18
CA ALA A 7 -7.27 -23.70 -21.49
C ALA A 7 -6.82 -22.79 -22.65
N ALA A 8 -6.60 -21.50 -22.40
CA ALA A 8 -6.15 -20.54 -23.40
C ALA A 8 -5.31 -19.41 -22.78
N PRO A 9 -4.31 -18.87 -23.49
CA PRO A 9 -3.58 -17.67 -23.08
C PRO A 9 -4.47 -16.42 -23.17
N ALA A 10 -4.35 -15.52 -22.19
CA ALA A 10 -5.16 -14.29 -22.09
C ALA A 10 -5.00 -13.33 -23.30
N GLN A 11 -3.89 -13.43 -24.04
CA GLN A 11 -3.55 -12.60 -25.20
C GLN A 11 -3.82 -13.32 -26.54
N GLY A 12 -4.41 -14.52 -26.50
CA GLY A 12 -4.56 -15.40 -27.68
C GLY A 12 -3.25 -16.04 -28.14
N CYS A 13 -3.34 -16.92 -29.13
CA CYS A 13 -2.20 -17.61 -29.73
C CYS A 13 -1.20 -16.59 -30.27
N LEU A 14 0.09 -16.77 -29.97
CA LEU A 14 1.13 -15.83 -30.38
C LEU A 14 1.26 -15.70 -31.90
N ASP A 15 0.92 -16.77 -32.62
CA ASP A 15 0.95 -16.87 -34.08
C ASP A 15 -0.38 -16.42 -34.70
N CYS A 16 -1.45 -17.22 -34.56
CA CYS A 16 -2.72 -16.99 -35.27
C CYS A 16 -3.80 -16.24 -34.48
N LYS A 17 -3.50 -15.77 -33.26
CA LYS A 17 -4.43 -15.09 -32.33
C LYS A 17 -5.67 -15.90 -31.88
N GLY A 18 -5.71 -17.20 -32.14
CA GLY A 18 -6.80 -18.09 -31.69
C GLY A 18 -6.82 -18.33 -30.17
N THR A 19 -7.88 -18.95 -29.67
CA THR A 19 -8.09 -19.28 -28.25
C THR A 19 -7.34 -20.54 -27.80
N HIS A 20 -6.08 -20.69 -28.23
CA HIS A 20 -5.22 -21.83 -27.91
C HIS A 20 -3.78 -21.36 -27.67
N TRP A 21 -2.98 -22.20 -27.01
CA TRP A 21 -1.55 -21.95 -26.84
C TRP A 21 -0.82 -22.09 -28.16
N VAL A 22 0.23 -21.29 -28.39
CA VAL A 22 1.07 -21.42 -29.60
C VAL A 22 1.64 -22.84 -29.76
N SER A 23 1.90 -23.54 -28.65
CA SER A 23 2.29 -24.95 -28.62
C SER A 23 1.33 -25.86 -29.37
N ASP A 24 0.03 -25.57 -29.21
CA ASP A 24 -1.11 -26.36 -29.65
C ASP A 24 -1.74 -25.71 -30.90
N CYS A 25 -1.01 -24.80 -31.57
CA CYS A 25 -1.48 -24.09 -32.76
C CYS A 25 -1.58 -25.05 -33.95
N PRO A 26 -2.78 -25.24 -34.55
CA PRO A 26 -2.97 -26.14 -35.68
C PRO A 26 -2.52 -25.52 -37.01
N SER A 27 -2.35 -24.20 -37.07
CA SER A 27 -1.98 -23.46 -38.29
C SER A 27 -0.48 -23.13 -38.38
N ALA A 28 0.30 -23.42 -37.34
CA ALA A 28 1.71 -23.06 -37.26
C ALA A 28 2.62 -24.30 -37.30
N THR A 29 3.72 -24.22 -38.04
CA THR A 29 4.81 -25.20 -37.99
C THR A 29 5.61 -25.06 -36.68
N ASP A 30 6.36 -26.07 -36.28
CA ASP A 30 7.14 -26.00 -35.03
C ASP A 30 8.21 -24.89 -35.05
N GLU A 31 8.73 -24.56 -36.23
CA GLU A 31 9.62 -23.41 -36.44
C GLU A 31 8.90 -22.08 -36.21
N GLN A 32 7.69 -21.92 -36.75
CA GLN A 32 6.85 -20.74 -36.52
C GLN A 32 6.45 -20.62 -35.04
N LYS A 33 6.13 -21.74 -34.38
CA LYS A 33 5.83 -21.77 -32.93
C LYS A 33 7.03 -21.33 -32.09
N LYS A 34 8.25 -21.77 -32.46
CA LYS A 34 9.49 -21.39 -31.77
C LYS A 34 9.79 -19.90 -31.98
N ALA A 35 9.75 -19.42 -33.23
CA ALA A 35 9.98 -18.03 -33.58
C ALA A 35 8.98 -17.09 -32.88
N ALA A 36 7.70 -17.47 -32.81
CA ALA A 36 6.66 -16.69 -32.13
C ALA A 36 6.92 -16.56 -30.61
N ARG A 37 7.50 -17.58 -29.97
CA ARG A 37 7.89 -17.52 -28.54
C ARG A 37 9.11 -16.63 -28.32
N GLU A 38 10.12 -16.76 -29.18
CA GLU A 38 11.34 -15.94 -29.11
C GLU A 38 11.03 -14.46 -29.34
N ALA A 39 10.26 -14.14 -30.38
CA ALA A 39 9.84 -12.76 -30.67
C ALA A 39 8.98 -12.16 -29.55
N PHE A 40 8.14 -12.96 -28.88
CA PHE A 40 7.37 -12.50 -27.73
C PHE A 40 8.28 -12.21 -26.53
N LYS A 41 9.27 -13.06 -26.27
CA LYS A 41 10.26 -12.86 -25.21
C LYS A 41 11.06 -11.57 -25.45
N GLU A 42 11.61 -11.39 -26.66
CA GLU A 42 12.34 -10.16 -27.03
C GLU A 42 11.47 -8.91 -26.91
N ARG A 43 10.18 -8.98 -27.29
CA ARG A 43 9.26 -7.85 -27.15
C ARG A 43 9.00 -7.49 -25.68
N MET A 44 8.94 -8.49 -24.80
CA MET A 44 8.76 -8.27 -23.36
C MET A 44 10.04 -7.71 -22.74
N ASP A 45 11.21 -8.24 -23.11
CA ASP A 45 12.52 -7.75 -22.65
C ASP A 45 12.72 -6.28 -23.08
N ARG A 46 12.45 -5.95 -24.35
CA ARG A 46 12.50 -4.55 -24.83
C ARG A 46 11.54 -3.61 -24.11
N ARG A 47 10.36 -4.09 -23.69
CA ARG A 47 9.43 -3.29 -22.87
C ARG A 47 9.98 -3.04 -21.48
N ARG A 48 10.57 -4.07 -20.86
CA ARG A 48 11.23 -3.98 -19.56
C ARG A 48 12.39 -2.99 -19.60
N ASP A 49 13.24 -3.06 -20.61
CA ASP A 49 14.39 -2.15 -20.77
C ASP A 49 13.94 -0.70 -21.01
N ALA A 50 12.91 -0.52 -21.84
CA ALA A 50 12.30 0.80 -22.05
C ALA A 50 11.63 1.35 -20.78
N GLU A 51 11.12 0.50 -19.90
CA GLU A 51 10.53 0.88 -18.62
C GLU A 51 11.58 1.18 -17.55
N ALA A 52 12.68 0.42 -17.50
CA ALA A 52 13.85 0.73 -16.67
C ALA A 52 14.49 2.08 -17.06
N SER A 53 14.35 2.48 -18.33
CA SER A 53 14.83 3.78 -18.84
C SER A 53 13.84 4.93 -18.63
N LYS A 54 12.64 4.68 -18.08
CA LYS A 54 11.70 5.77 -17.74
C LYS A 54 12.11 6.39 -16.42
N MET A 55 12.29 7.71 -16.46
CA MET A 55 12.63 8.52 -15.31
C MET A 55 11.49 8.49 -14.26
N LYS A 56 11.72 7.84 -13.12
CA LYS A 56 10.76 7.76 -11.98
C LYS A 56 10.84 8.99 -11.07
N ARG A 57 12.00 9.65 -10.99
CA ARG A 57 12.27 10.87 -10.20
C ARG A 57 13.33 11.75 -10.87
N VAL A 58 13.24 13.06 -10.62
CA VAL A 58 14.31 14.02 -10.88
C VAL A 58 15.10 14.13 -9.57
N PHE A 59 16.39 13.82 -9.59
CA PHE A 59 17.29 14.19 -8.49
C PHE A 59 17.77 15.62 -8.77
N GLY A 60 17.45 16.56 -7.87
CA GLY A 60 18.02 17.90 -7.93
C GLY A 60 19.44 17.88 -7.34
N ASP A 61 20.35 18.69 -7.91
CA ASP A 61 21.67 18.91 -7.33
C ASP A 61 21.52 19.50 -5.92
N GLY A 62 21.68 18.68 -4.88
CA GLY A 62 21.82 19.15 -3.49
C GLY A 62 20.82 18.63 -2.46
N GLU A 63 19.83 17.82 -2.82
CA GLU A 63 18.94 17.15 -1.85
C GLU A 63 18.96 15.63 -2.04
N ASP A 64 20.05 15.00 -1.59
CA ASP A 64 19.99 13.61 -1.12
C ASP A 64 19.16 13.59 0.17
N LEU A 65 17.85 13.87 0.06
CA LEU A 65 16.90 13.51 1.11
C LEU A 65 17.01 11.98 1.21
N ALA A 66 17.72 11.51 2.24
CA ALA A 66 17.85 10.10 2.54
C ALA A 66 16.46 9.47 2.39
N PRO A 67 16.31 8.40 1.58
CA PRO A 67 14.99 7.89 1.24
C PRO A 67 14.17 7.70 2.50
N MET A 68 12.91 8.13 2.50
CA MET A 68 12.07 7.92 3.68
C MET A 68 11.90 6.40 3.85
N HIS A 69 12.13 5.88 5.05
CA HIS A 69 12.10 4.44 5.32
C HIS A 69 10.92 4.06 6.19
N VAL A 70 10.36 2.87 5.95
CA VAL A 70 9.38 2.22 6.82
C VAL A 70 10.06 1.05 7.52
N ALA A 71 9.89 0.95 8.82
CA ALA A 71 10.21 -0.23 9.61
C ALA A 71 8.95 -1.08 9.79
N PHE A 72 9.05 -2.36 9.43
CA PHE A 72 8.01 -3.37 9.59
C PHE A 72 8.26 -4.14 10.88
N ASN A 73 7.30 -4.10 11.81
CA ASN A 73 7.40 -4.67 13.16
C ASN A 73 8.68 -4.29 13.92
N GLY A 74 9.35 -3.19 13.52
CA GLY A 74 10.63 -2.75 14.08
C GLY A 74 11.84 -3.64 13.73
N VAL A 75 11.72 -4.60 12.80
CA VAL A 75 12.78 -5.57 12.50
C VAL A 75 13.39 -5.44 11.10
N VAL A 76 12.57 -5.18 10.08
CA VAL A 76 13.03 -5.03 8.70
C VAL A 76 12.68 -3.63 8.21
N THR A 77 13.59 -2.98 7.51
CA THR A 77 13.40 -1.62 6.98
C THR A 77 13.50 -1.59 5.47
N MET A 78 12.65 -0.79 4.82
CA MET A 78 12.68 -0.56 3.38
C MET A 78 12.35 0.91 3.07
N PRO A 79 12.85 1.49 1.97
CA PRO A 79 12.31 2.74 1.45
C PRO A 79 10.79 2.64 1.25
N TYR A 80 10.05 3.72 1.50
CA TYR A 80 8.64 3.80 1.15
C TYR A 80 8.33 4.99 0.24
N PHE A 81 7.23 4.85 -0.49
CA PHE A 81 6.69 5.88 -1.34
C PHE A 81 5.20 6.11 -1.00
N PRO A 82 4.79 7.34 -0.62
CA PRO A 82 3.39 7.73 -0.54
C PRO A 82 2.74 7.66 -1.93
N ASP A 83 1.82 6.72 -2.11
CA ASP A 83 1.15 6.49 -3.40
C ASP A 83 -0.36 6.71 -3.29
N ASN A 84 -0.80 7.87 -3.79
CA ASN A 84 -2.21 8.23 -3.88
C ASN A 84 -2.95 7.46 -5.01
N GLY A 85 -2.23 6.76 -5.88
CA GLY A 85 -2.77 5.98 -7.01
C GLY A 85 -3.21 4.57 -6.63
N THR A 86 -2.73 4.03 -5.50
CA THR A 86 -3.14 2.72 -4.99
C THR A 86 -4.12 2.81 -3.83
N LYS A 87 -5.01 1.82 -3.73
CA LYS A 87 -5.94 1.64 -2.61
C LYS A 87 -5.44 0.67 -1.55
N TYR A 88 -4.30 0.02 -1.81
CA TYR A 88 -3.75 -1.02 -0.97
C TYR A 88 -2.26 -0.81 -0.77
N ASN A 89 -1.81 -0.95 0.47
CA ASN A 89 -0.39 -0.96 0.80
C ASN A 89 0.25 -2.16 0.10
N VAL A 90 1.36 -1.95 -0.60
CA VAL A 90 2.02 -3.01 -1.37
C VAL A 90 3.41 -3.27 -0.81
N ILE A 91 3.67 -4.52 -0.44
CA ILE A 91 4.95 -4.98 0.08
C ILE A 91 5.53 -6.08 -0.84
N PRO A 92 6.82 -6.02 -1.20
CA PRO A 92 7.46 -7.07 -2.00
C PRO A 92 7.59 -8.38 -1.23
N ARG A 93 7.42 -9.52 -1.92
CA ARG A 93 7.59 -10.88 -1.37
C ARG A 93 8.91 -11.06 -0.61
N ARG A 94 10.04 -10.56 -1.17
CA ARG A 94 11.37 -10.67 -0.55
C ARG A 94 11.42 -10.11 0.88
N ILE A 95 10.75 -8.98 1.12
CA ILE A 95 10.73 -8.34 2.44
C ILE A 95 9.86 -9.14 3.41
N VAL A 96 8.81 -9.77 2.93
CA VAL A 96 7.97 -10.67 3.73
C VAL A 96 8.76 -11.90 4.17
N GLU A 97 9.58 -12.47 3.30
CA GLU A 97 10.43 -13.61 3.63
C GLU A 97 11.49 -13.24 4.68
N GLU A 98 12.13 -12.09 4.54
CA GLU A 98 13.04 -11.54 5.56
C GLU A 98 12.32 -11.31 6.90
N LEU A 99 11.09 -10.78 6.86
CA LEU A 99 10.26 -10.57 8.04
C LEU A 99 9.91 -11.88 8.74
N GLN A 100 9.61 -12.94 8.00
CA GLN A 100 9.29 -14.25 8.58
C GLN A 100 10.52 -14.91 9.21
N GLN A 101 11.72 -14.66 8.68
CA GLN A 101 12.97 -15.11 9.29
C GLN A 101 13.27 -14.37 10.59
N ALA A 102 13.06 -13.05 10.61
CA ALA A 102 13.32 -12.22 11.78
C ALA A 102 12.20 -12.31 12.85
N CYS A 103 10.96 -12.56 12.44
CA CYS A 103 9.78 -12.59 13.29
C CYS A 103 8.83 -13.73 12.86
N PRO A 104 8.99 -14.95 13.42
CA PRO A 104 8.21 -16.13 13.02
C PRO A 104 6.70 -16.03 13.28
N ASP A 105 6.28 -15.11 14.16
CA ASP A 105 4.87 -14.89 14.50
C ASP A 105 4.07 -14.20 13.40
N VAL A 106 4.75 -13.61 12.41
CA VAL A 106 4.10 -12.93 11.30
C VAL A 106 3.48 -13.94 10.34
N LYS A 107 2.15 -13.90 10.23
CA LYS A 107 1.38 -14.81 9.38
C LYS A 107 0.96 -14.13 8.09
N VAL A 108 1.23 -14.83 6.99
CA VAL A 108 0.68 -14.50 5.67
C VAL A 108 -0.71 -15.11 5.56
N GLU A 109 -1.67 -14.31 5.13
CA GLU A 109 -3.06 -14.71 4.92
C GLU A 109 -3.39 -14.70 3.43
N ARG A 110 -4.05 -15.76 2.96
CA ARG A 110 -4.52 -15.83 1.58
C ARG A 110 -5.80 -15.01 1.43
N LEU A 111 -5.81 -14.13 0.43
CA LEU A 111 -6.96 -13.30 0.10
C LEU A 111 -8.12 -14.16 -0.43
N ARG A 112 -9.34 -13.82 -0.03
CA ARG A 112 -10.56 -14.49 -0.54
C ARG A 112 -10.74 -14.30 -2.04
N LYS A 113 -10.37 -13.11 -2.53
CA LYS A 113 -10.38 -12.75 -3.94
C LYS A 113 -9.02 -12.14 -4.28
N PRO A 114 -8.36 -12.58 -5.37
CA PRO A 114 -7.15 -11.93 -5.86
C PRO A 114 -7.39 -10.44 -6.13
N ILE A 115 -6.40 -9.62 -5.84
CA ILE A 115 -6.40 -8.19 -6.14
C ILE A 115 -5.49 -7.98 -7.34
N ASP A 116 -6.06 -7.49 -8.44
CA ASP A 116 -5.30 -7.18 -9.63
C ASP A 116 -4.81 -5.72 -9.59
N GLY A 117 -3.50 -5.54 -9.58
CA GLY A 117 -2.81 -4.27 -9.76
C GLY A 117 -2.39 -4.09 -11.22
N LYS A 118 -2.42 -2.85 -11.72
CA LYS A 118 -1.89 -2.51 -13.04
C LYS A 118 -0.52 -1.86 -12.85
N ALA A 119 0.54 -2.53 -13.28
CA ALA A 119 1.89 -1.99 -13.26
C ALA A 119 2.03 -0.79 -14.22
N VAL A 120 3.10 0.00 -14.07
CA VAL A 120 3.39 1.18 -14.90
C VAL A 120 3.53 0.81 -16.38
N GLY A 121 4.05 -0.38 -16.68
CA GLY A 121 4.08 -0.97 -18.02
C GLY A 121 2.71 -1.42 -18.55
N GLY A 122 1.64 -1.42 -17.75
CA GLY A 122 0.31 -1.93 -18.13
C GLY A 122 0.15 -3.44 -17.98
N ALA A 123 1.14 -4.14 -17.42
CA ALA A 123 1.01 -5.53 -17.00
C ALA A 123 0.03 -5.62 -15.83
N ILE A 124 -0.77 -6.68 -15.80
CA ILE A 124 -1.64 -6.97 -14.66
C ILE A 124 -0.87 -7.88 -13.71
N VAL A 125 -0.65 -7.41 -12.49
CA VAL A 125 -0.03 -8.16 -11.40
C VAL A 125 -1.16 -8.59 -10.47
N SER A 126 -1.37 -9.90 -10.33
CA SER A 126 -2.40 -10.45 -9.46
C SER A 126 -1.79 -10.81 -8.11
N CYS A 127 -2.22 -10.12 -7.06
CA CYS A 127 -1.79 -10.37 -5.69
C CYS A 127 -2.83 -11.25 -4.99
N VAL A 128 -2.39 -12.35 -4.40
CA VAL A 128 -3.28 -13.38 -3.80
C VAL A 128 -3.13 -13.49 -2.29
N GLU A 129 -2.15 -12.79 -1.72
CA GLU A 129 -1.78 -12.89 -0.32
C GLU A 129 -1.64 -11.51 0.30
N SER A 130 -1.84 -11.48 1.61
CA SER A 130 -1.74 -10.28 2.43
C SER A 130 -1.08 -10.61 3.76
N ILE A 131 -0.60 -9.58 4.43
CA ILE A 131 0.08 -9.66 5.71
C ILE A 131 -0.34 -8.49 6.58
N ARG A 132 -0.42 -8.69 7.89
CA ARG A 132 -0.74 -7.62 8.85
C ARG A 132 0.50 -7.26 9.64
N LEU A 133 0.90 -6.00 9.56
CA LEU A 133 2.16 -5.50 10.10
C LEU A 133 1.94 -4.21 10.90
N ASP A 134 2.79 -3.99 11.89
CA ASP A 134 2.99 -2.69 12.50
C ASP A 134 4.01 -1.92 11.67
N LEU A 135 3.66 -0.71 11.26
CA LEU A 135 4.49 0.14 10.41
C LEU A 135 5.01 1.33 11.22
N GLU A 136 6.30 1.61 11.08
CA GLU A 136 6.93 2.82 11.62
C GLU A 136 7.60 3.60 10.48
N LEU A 137 6.96 4.67 10.01
CA LEU A 137 7.53 5.56 9.01
C LEU A 137 8.55 6.49 9.67
N SER A 138 9.75 6.54 9.12
CA SER A 138 10.79 7.48 9.50
C SER A 138 10.73 8.68 8.54
N THR A 139 10.38 9.84 9.09
CA THR A 139 10.29 11.11 8.36
C THR A 139 11.32 12.10 8.92
N PRO A 140 11.68 13.18 8.19
CA PRO A 140 12.56 14.22 8.71
C PRO A 140 12.05 14.86 10.01
N ALA A 141 10.73 14.94 10.19
CA ALA A 141 10.11 15.51 11.38
C ALA A 141 9.98 14.51 12.55
N GLY A 142 10.26 13.22 12.33
CA GLY A 142 10.14 12.19 13.35
C GLY A 142 9.43 10.93 12.86
N LYS A 143 9.01 10.09 13.81
CA LYS A 143 8.47 8.76 13.52
C LYS A 143 6.94 8.75 13.58
N VAL A 144 6.31 8.09 12.60
CA VAL A 144 4.86 7.85 12.57
C VAL A 144 4.60 6.36 12.71
N ARG A 145 3.88 5.96 13.77
CA ARG A 145 3.60 4.54 14.06
C ARG A 145 2.14 4.20 13.76
N MET A 146 1.93 3.10 13.07
CA MET A 146 0.62 2.52 12.77
C MET A 146 0.64 1.04 13.13
N ARG A 147 -0.46 0.52 13.67
CA ARG A 147 -0.56 -0.89 14.10
C ARG A 147 -1.53 -1.68 13.25
N LYS A 148 -1.21 -2.96 13.03
CA LYS A 148 -2.05 -3.94 12.32
C LYS A 148 -2.51 -3.49 10.94
N VAL A 149 -1.65 -2.80 10.21
CA VAL A 149 -1.87 -2.34 8.84
C VAL A 149 -1.83 -3.54 7.90
N THR A 150 -2.84 -3.67 7.06
CA THR A 150 -2.90 -4.73 6.03
C THR A 150 -2.07 -4.30 4.83
N CYS A 151 -1.12 -5.14 4.44
CA CYS A 151 -0.30 -4.98 3.24
C CYS A 151 -0.55 -6.15 2.29
N ILE A 152 -0.70 -5.87 1.01
CA ILE A 152 -0.83 -6.86 -0.05
C ILE A 152 0.55 -7.22 -0.56
N ILE A 153 0.80 -8.52 -0.72
CA ILE A 153 2.10 -9.03 -1.16
C ILE A 153 2.15 -9.02 -2.68
N THR A 154 3.16 -8.36 -3.24
CA THR A 154 3.46 -8.42 -4.68
C THR A 154 4.61 -9.39 -4.96
N GLU A 155 4.48 -10.14 -6.04
CA GLU A 155 5.56 -10.97 -6.60
C GLU A 155 6.50 -10.18 -7.52
N ALA A 156 6.17 -8.92 -7.81
CA ALA A 156 7.03 -8.05 -8.60
C ALA A 156 8.29 -7.67 -7.78
N GLU A 157 9.43 -7.59 -8.47
CA GLU A 157 10.67 -7.06 -7.92
C GLU A 157 10.57 -5.53 -7.80
N GLU A 158 10.03 -5.08 -6.68
CA GLU A 158 9.90 -3.65 -6.35
C GLU A 158 10.92 -3.27 -5.26
N ASP A 159 11.52 -2.09 -5.41
CA ASP A 159 12.54 -1.56 -4.50
C ASP A 159 12.00 -0.70 -3.36
N GLU A 160 10.69 -0.50 -3.33
CA GLU A 160 10.05 0.41 -2.39
C GLU A 160 8.70 -0.16 -1.93
N PHE A 161 8.34 0.14 -0.69
CA PHE A 161 7.00 -0.10 -0.17
C PHE A 161 6.05 0.99 -0.64
N LEU A 162 4.88 0.62 -1.17
CA LEU A 162 3.86 1.60 -1.55
C LEU A 162 2.90 1.80 -0.40
N LEU A 163 2.86 3.02 0.13
CA LEU A 163 1.94 3.44 1.18
C LEU A 163 0.66 3.99 0.53
N ASP A 164 -0.46 3.34 0.79
CA ASP A 164 -1.68 3.59 0.03
C ASP A 164 -2.43 4.87 0.42
N ARG A 165 -3.32 5.28 -0.48
CA ARG A 165 -4.19 6.44 -0.26
C ARG A 165 -5.04 6.33 0.99
N LEU A 166 -5.55 5.15 1.34
CA LEU A 166 -6.48 5.01 2.47
C LEU A 166 -5.74 5.20 3.81
N THR A 167 -4.51 4.73 3.87
CA THR A 167 -3.59 4.85 5.00
C THR A 167 -3.11 6.29 5.11
N LEU A 168 -2.76 6.93 3.98
CA LEU A 168 -2.48 8.37 3.95
C LEU A 168 -3.66 9.20 4.45
N LYS A 169 -4.89 8.92 3.98
CA LYS A 169 -6.10 9.58 4.48
C LYS A 169 -6.34 9.34 5.97
N ALA A 170 -6.09 8.13 6.47
CA ALA A 170 -6.20 7.82 7.90
C ALA A 170 -5.18 8.59 8.76
N LEU A 171 -4.04 8.98 8.18
CA LEU A 171 -3.06 9.88 8.79
C LEU A 171 -3.42 11.37 8.63
N GLY A 172 -4.57 11.70 8.03
CA GLY A 172 -5.02 13.07 7.77
C GLY A 172 -4.49 13.66 6.46
N ILE A 173 -3.83 12.87 5.62
CA ILE A 173 -3.27 13.29 4.33
C ILE A 173 -4.26 12.92 3.23
N ASP A 174 -5.20 13.82 2.94
CA ASP A 174 -6.15 13.68 1.83
C ASP A 174 -5.84 14.65 0.71
N VAL A 175 -4.93 14.25 -0.19
CA VAL A 175 -4.50 15.08 -1.33
C VAL A 175 -5.68 15.50 -2.20
N GLU A 176 -6.62 14.59 -2.49
CA GLU A 176 -7.77 14.88 -3.37
C GLU A 176 -8.75 15.83 -2.70
N GLY A 177 -9.04 15.63 -1.40
CA GLY A 177 -9.88 16.54 -0.63
C GLY A 177 -9.26 17.94 -0.51
N GLN A 178 -7.95 18.01 -0.24
CA GLN A 178 -7.21 19.26 -0.12
C GLN A 178 -7.17 20.02 -1.46
N LEU A 179 -6.89 19.34 -2.57
CA LEU A 179 -6.94 19.96 -3.91
C LEU A 179 -8.36 20.43 -4.26
N SER A 180 -9.39 19.66 -3.92
CA SER A 180 -10.78 20.06 -4.15
C SER A 180 -11.17 21.31 -3.36
N ALA A 181 -10.63 21.47 -2.14
CA ALA A 181 -10.85 22.67 -1.35
C ALA A 181 -10.22 23.92 -2.01
N LEU A 182 -9.06 23.77 -2.65
CA LEU A 182 -8.40 24.88 -3.37
C LEU A 182 -9.23 25.36 -4.56
N ALA A 183 -9.87 24.46 -5.30
CA ALA A 183 -10.70 24.83 -6.45
C ALA A 183 -11.92 25.69 -6.08
N ASN A 184 -12.36 25.63 -4.82
CA ASN A 184 -13.52 26.38 -4.31
C ASN A 184 -13.13 27.66 -3.56
N LYS A 185 -11.83 27.95 -3.40
CA LYS A 185 -11.36 29.26 -2.97
C LYS A 185 -11.18 30.13 -4.21
N GLU A 186 -11.85 31.28 -4.26
CA GLU A 186 -11.40 32.37 -5.13
C GLU A 186 -9.93 32.63 -4.77
N ILE A 187 -9.03 32.53 -5.76
CA ILE A 187 -7.60 32.76 -5.57
C ILE A 187 -7.42 34.26 -5.36
N VAL A 188 -7.69 34.73 -4.15
CA VAL A 188 -7.04 35.92 -3.60
C VAL A 188 -5.60 35.54 -3.30
N ASP A 189 -4.68 36.41 -3.72
CA ASP A 189 -3.21 36.27 -3.62
C ASP A 189 -2.81 35.35 -2.46
N PHE A 190 -2.31 34.17 -2.79
CA PHE A 190 -1.92 33.18 -1.78
C PHE A 190 -0.61 33.65 -1.15
N ASP A 191 -0.69 34.44 -0.08
CA ASP A 191 0.44 34.68 0.80
C ASP A 191 0.67 33.41 1.66
N PRO A 192 1.80 32.70 1.51
CA PRO A 192 2.10 31.49 2.28
C PRO A 192 2.22 31.74 3.79
N PHE A 193 2.33 33.00 4.22
CA PHE A 193 2.41 33.42 5.62
C PHE A 193 1.10 34.02 6.16
N GLU A 194 0.13 34.38 5.31
CA GLU A 194 -1.23 34.79 5.72
C GLU A 194 -2.25 33.66 5.55
N SER A 195 -1.85 32.41 5.78
CA SER A 195 -2.82 31.32 5.83
C SER A 195 -3.65 31.39 7.13
N GLU A 196 -4.67 32.25 7.15
CA GLU A 196 -5.89 32.03 7.94
C GLU A 196 -6.72 30.89 7.33
N THR A 197 -6.09 29.81 6.86
CA THR A 197 -6.78 28.53 6.87
C THR A 197 -7.03 28.23 8.33
N PRO A 198 -8.28 28.23 8.82
CA PRO A 198 -8.52 27.56 10.06
C PRO A 198 -8.09 26.12 9.75
N MET A 199 -7.04 25.65 10.41
CA MET A 199 -6.93 24.21 10.62
C MET A 199 -8.25 23.84 11.29
N SER A 200 -9.27 23.48 10.51
CA SER A 200 -10.46 22.83 11.04
C SER A 200 -10.04 21.40 11.36
N PHE A 201 -9.17 21.27 12.35
CA PHE A 201 -9.45 20.30 13.38
C PHE A 201 -10.84 20.70 13.87
N ASP A 202 -11.88 20.06 13.34
CA ASP A 202 -13.09 19.94 14.12
C ASP A 202 -12.61 19.33 15.43
N PRO A 203 -12.54 20.12 16.52
CA PRO A 203 -12.03 19.60 17.76
C PRO A 203 -12.97 18.45 18.10
N PRO A 204 -12.44 17.25 18.38
CA PRO A 204 -13.31 16.12 18.60
C PRO A 204 -14.29 16.48 19.72
N ASP A 205 -15.56 16.16 19.52
CA ASP A 205 -16.64 16.58 20.42
C ASP A 205 -16.33 16.06 21.83
N LYS A 206 -15.78 16.96 22.66
CA LYS A 206 -15.31 16.65 24.00
C LYS A 206 -16.47 16.08 24.83
N LYS A 207 -17.71 16.49 24.58
CA LYS A 207 -18.87 15.98 25.29
C LYS A 207 -19.16 14.53 24.92
N LYS A 208 -19.03 14.15 23.64
CA LYS A 208 -19.18 12.75 23.21
C LYS A 208 -18.06 11.85 23.73
N ILE A 209 -16.82 12.33 23.73
CA ILE A 209 -15.68 11.59 24.29
C ILE A 209 -15.89 11.36 25.80
N ILE A 210 -16.22 12.42 26.53
CA ILE A 210 -16.48 12.33 27.98
C ILE A 210 -17.65 11.39 28.27
N ALA A 211 -18.74 11.47 27.50
CA ALA A 211 -19.88 10.57 27.67
C ALA A 211 -19.46 9.10 27.48
N ARG A 212 -18.67 8.79 26.45
CA ARG A 212 -18.20 7.42 26.22
C ARG A 212 -17.20 6.94 27.27
N LEU A 213 -16.33 7.82 27.78
CA LEU A 213 -15.43 7.49 28.88
C LEU A 213 -16.19 7.19 30.19
N CYS A 214 -17.25 7.94 30.48
CA CYS A 214 -18.14 7.66 31.61
C CYS A 214 -18.81 6.28 31.47
N GLU A 215 -19.27 5.92 30.28
CA GLU A 215 -19.84 4.60 30.01
C GLU A 215 -18.82 3.49 30.25
N LEU A 216 -17.59 3.63 29.75
CA LEU A 216 -16.51 2.66 29.95
C LEU A 216 -16.12 2.49 31.42
N ILE A 217 -16.12 3.57 32.21
CA ILE A 217 -15.87 3.48 33.66
C ILE A 217 -17.00 2.71 34.37
N ASN A 218 -18.25 2.92 33.97
CA ASN A 218 -19.38 2.17 34.51
C ASN A 218 -19.32 0.69 34.10
N GLU A 219 -18.96 0.40 32.85
CA GLU A 219 -18.72 -0.96 32.35
C GLU A 219 -17.58 -1.64 33.12
N ALA A 220 -16.49 -0.94 33.43
CA ALA A 220 -15.38 -1.48 34.21
C ALA A 220 -15.80 -1.88 35.64
N VAL A 221 -16.62 -1.05 36.30
CA VAL A 221 -17.18 -1.38 37.64
C VAL A 221 -18.13 -2.57 37.56
N ALA A 222 -18.97 -2.64 36.52
CA ALA A 222 -19.85 -3.78 36.29
C ALA A 222 -19.05 -5.08 36.02
N ASN A 223 -17.86 -4.98 35.44
CA ASN A 223 -16.95 -6.09 35.16
C ASN A 223 -15.95 -6.39 36.29
N GLY A 224 -16.18 -5.86 37.51
CA GLY A 224 -15.43 -6.25 38.71
C GLY A 224 -14.36 -5.26 39.17
N PHE A 225 -14.30 -4.05 38.61
CA PHE A 225 -13.45 -2.98 39.15
C PHE A 225 -13.98 -2.51 40.52
N PRO A 226 -13.12 -2.28 41.55
CA PRO A 226 -13.55 -1.84 42.87
C PRO A 226 -14.34 -0.52 42.82
N ALA A 227 -15.62 -0.58 43.21
CA ALA A 227 -16.51 0.58 43.18
C ALA A 227 -16.02 1.75 44.05
N GLU A 228 -15.31 1.46 45.14
CA GLU A 228 -14.72 2.45 46.05
C GLU A 228 -13.67 3.34 45.36
N ARG A 229 -12.98 2.79 44.35
CA ARG A 229 -11.93 3.49 43.59
C ARG A 229 -12.44 4.11 42.29
N LYS A 230 -13.76 4.07 42.06
CA LYS A 230 -14.38 4.63 40.85
C LYS A 230 -14.05 6.11 40.66
N ARG A 231 -13.98 6.88 41.75
CA ARG A 231 -13.66 8.31 41.71
C ARG A 231 -12.21 8.56 41.28
N GLU A 232 -11.25 7.78 41.80
CA GLU A 232 -9.85 7.83 41.37
C GLU A 232 -9.71 7.47 39.88
N LEU A 233 -10.42 6.42 39.43
CA LEU A 233 -10.41 6.02 38.03
C LEU A 233 -10.96 7.13 37.11
N PHE A 234 -12.03 7.80 37.54
CA PHE A 234 -12.58 8.94 36.82
C PHE A 234 -11.59 10.10 36.71
N GLU A 235 -10.91 10.44 37.81
CA GLU A 235 -9.90 11.52 37.82
C GLU A 235 -8.69 11.20 36.93
N VAL A 236 -8.27 9.94 36.85
CA VAL A 236 -7.16 9.51 35.96
C VAL A 236 -7.57 9.54 34.49
N VAL A 237 -8.80 9.13 34.17
CA VAL A 237 -9.30 9.04 32.79
C VAL A 237 -9.66 10.42 32.20
N MET A 238 -9.99 11.39 33.06
CA MET A 238 -10.47 12.72 32.67
C MET A 238 -9.38 13.80 32.75
N ARG A 239 -8.13 13.42 33.03
CA ARG A 239 -6.96 14.30 33.08
C ARG A 239 -6.39 14.56 31.70
#